data_AF-A0A2V8QIX5-F1
#
_entry.id   AF-A0A2V8QIX5-F1
#
_cell.length_a   1.000
_cell.length_b   1.000
_cell.length_c   1.000
_cell.angle_alpha   90.00
_cell.angle_beta   90.00
_cell.angle_gamma   90.00
#
_symmetry.space_group_name_H-M   'P 1'
#
loop_
_entity.id
_entity.type
_entity.pdbx_description
1 polymer ?
#
loop_
_entity_poly.entity_id
_entity_poly.type
_entity_poly.pdbx_seq_one_letter_code
_entity_poly.pdbx_strand_id
1 'polypeptide(L)'
;MTSYSKSIVISVLALLITYNAIAESRLTQAPSCRTRPDVVGRCFNVHGRLSVYNGTPSIRLWPIGSKRLLGVLDPTDISSVPGRPVLPDDIKQKLDWNKDVFGDFFVCPLSRKQPGRMQTICLDSGKHLNVREHKMVNR
;
A
#
# COMPACT_ATOMS: atom_id res chain seq x y z
N MET A 1 -27.27 -54.85 -18.39
CA MET A 1 -26.11 -54.42 -17.56
C MET A 1 -25.51 -53.09 -18.07
N THR A 2 -26.33 -52.04 -18.27
CA THR A 2 -25.87 -50.74 -18.84
C THR A 2 -26.27 -49.54 -17.98
N SER A 3 -27.18 -49.71 -17.01
CA SER A 3 -27.69 -48.64 -16.14
C SER A 3 -26.73 -48.29 -14.99
N TYR A 4 -26.01 -49.30 -14.46
CA TYR A 4 -25.04 -49.14 -13.37
C TYR A 4 -23.82 -48.29 -13.78
N SER A 5 -23.35 -48.45 -15.03
CA SER A 5 -22.23 -47.68 -15.58
C SER A 5 -22.54 -46.19 -15.71
N LYS A 6 -23.76 -45.83 -16.14
CA LYS A 6 -24.19 -44.42 -16.27
C LYS A 6 -24.26 -43.70 -14.92
N SER A 7 -24.73 -44.40 -13.89
CA SER A 7 -24.87 -43.84 -12.54
C SER A 7 -23.49 -43.56 -11.90
N ILE A 8 -22.51 -44.44 -12.12
CA ILE A 8 -21.13 -44.24 -11.63
C ILE A 8 -20.46 -43.05 -12.33
N VAL A 9 -20.63 -42.93 -13.64
CA VAL A 9 -20.02 -41.85 -14.43
C VAL A 9 -20.55 -40.47 -14.01
N ILE A 10 -21.87 -40.36 -13.74
CA ILE A 10 -22.49 -39.11 -13.29
C ILE A 10 -21.97 -38.70 -11.90
N SER A 11 -21.83 -39.66 -10.97
CA SER A 11 -21.32 -39.40 -9.62
C SER A 11 -19.86 -38.94 -9.62
N VAL A 12 -19.02 -39.54 -10.47
CA VAL A 12 -17.61 -39.15 -10.62
C VAL A 12 -17.49 -37.75 -11.25
N LEU A 13 -18.30 -37.44 -12.27
CA LEU A 13 -18.36 -36.10 -12.86
C LEU A 13 -18.82 -35.04 -11.85
N ALA A 14 -19.83 -35.33 -11.03
CA ALA A 14 -20.29 -34.41 -9.99
C ALA A 14 -19.21 -34.13 -8.92
N LEU A 15 -18.48 -35.16 -8.48
CA LEU A 15 -17.34 -35.02 -7.56
C LEU A 15 -16.20 -34.18 -8.15
N LEU A 16 -15.88 -34.36 -9.43
CA LEU A 16 -14.84 -33.57 -10.12
C LEU A 16 -15.23 -32.10 -10.29
N ILE A 17 -16.52 -31.79 -10.47
CA ILE A 17 -17.00 -30.40 -10.58
C ILE A 17 -16.94 -29.70 -9.21
N THR A 18 -17.26 -30.40 -8.11
CA THR A 18 -17.15 -29.80 -6.76
C THR A 18 -15.72 -29.48 -6.34
N TYR A 19 -14.73 -30.24 -6.79
CA TYR A 19 -13.32 -29.99 -6.45
C TYR A 19 -12.75 -28.71 -7.08
N ASN A 20 -13.22 -28.34 -8.27
CA ASN A 20 -12.73 -27.15 -8.97
C ASN A 20 -13.35 -25.83 -8.49
N ALA A 21 -14.45 -25.88 -7.73
CA ALA A 21 -15.15 -24.70 -7.23
C ALA A 21 -14.52 -24.09 -5.95
N ILE A 22 -13.56 -24.78 -5.30
CA ILE A 22 -12.95 -24.33 -4.04
C ILE A 22 -11.62 -23.58 -4.27
N ALA A 23 -11.12 -23.55 -5.51
CA ALA A 23 -9.93 -22.78 -5.88
C ALA A 23 -10.28 -21.30 -6.13
N GLU A 24 -11.00 -20.67 -5.20
CA GLU A 24 -11.08 -19.21 -5.17
C GLU A 24 -9.68 -18.68 -4.86
N SER A 25 -9.12 -18.00 -5.85
CA SER A 25 -7.83 -17.34 -5.76
C SER A 25 -7.89 -16.35 -4.60
N ARG A 26 -7.21 -16.65 -3.49
CA ARG A 26 -6.82 -15.62 -2.54
C ARG A 26 -5.83 -14.73 -3.28
N LEU A 27 -6.32 -13.75 -4.04
CA LEU A 27 -5.54 -12.57 -4.38
C LEU A 27 -4.98 -12.10 -3.06
N THR A 28 -3.67 -12.22 -2.89
CA THR A 28 -2.92 -11.78 -1.72
C THR A 28 -3.21 -10.30 -1.57
N GLN A 29 -4.21 -9.96 -0.76
CA GLN A 29 -4.63 -8.58 -0.56
C GLN A 29 -3.43 -7.86 0.02
N ALA A 30 -3.00 -6.77 -0.63
CA ALA A 30 -1.89 -5.97 -0.13
C ALA A 30 -2.12 -5.67 1.37
N PRO A 31 -1.10 -5.81 2.23
CA PRO A 31 -1.24 -5.58 3.66
C PRO A 31 -1.84 -4.19 3.92
N SER A 32 -2.98 -4.12 4.61
CA SER A 32 -3.64 -2.83 4.88
C SER A 32 -2.96 -2.12 6.04
N CYS A 33 -2.75 -0.81 5.89
CA CYS A 33 -2.27 0.03 6.98
C CYS A 33 -3.20 0.03 8.19
N ARG A 34 -4.50 -0.19 8.00
CA ARG A 34 -5.50 -0.12 9.08
C ARG A 34 -5.38 -1.24 10.10
N THR A 35 -4.84 -2.38 9.68
CA THR A 35 -4.69 -3.57 10.53
C THR A 35 -3.35 -3.62 11.26
N ARG A 36 -2.50 -2.60 11.06
CA ARG A 36 -1.22 -2.50 11.76
C ARG A 36 -1.44 -2.26 13.27
N PRO A 37 -0.75 -3.01 14.15
CA PRO A 37 -0.95 -2.90 15.60
C PRO A 37 -0.41 -1.60 16.20
N ASP A 38 0.48 -0.89 15.52
CA ASP A 38 1.10 0.36 15.95
C ASP A 38 0.36 1.63 15.46
N VAL A 39 -0.85 1.49 14.90
CA VAL A 39 -1.69 2.64 14.54
C VAL A 39 -2.19 3.35 15.79
N VAL A 40 -1.86 4.63 15.93
CA VAL A 40 -2.13 5.43 17.14
C VAL A 40 -3.33 6.38 17.02
N GLY A 41 -4.12 6.26 15.95
CA GLY A 41 -5.28 7.12 15.71
C GLY A 41 -6.04 6.78 14.43
N ARG A 42 -7.12 7.53 14.16
CA ARG A 42 -7.91 7.34 12.94
C ARG A 42 -7.07 7.64 11.71
N CYS A 43 -7.20 6.79 10.69
CA CYS A 43 -6.65 7.06 9.36
C CYS A 43 -7.40 8.24 8.71
N PHE A 44 -6.71 8.97 7.83
CA PHE A 44 -7.23 10.22 7.25
C PHE A 44 -6.68 10.45 5.84
N ASN A 45 -7.35 11.34 5.10
CA ASN A 45 -6.92 11.76 3.76
C ASN A 45 -5.93 12.92 3.86
N VAL A 46 -4.92 12.90 2.99
CA VAL A 46 -3.91 13.96 2.85
C VAL A 46 -3.79 14.31 1.38
N HIS A 47 -4.15 15.54 1.02
CA HIS A 47 -3.75 16.12 -0.25
C HIS A 47 -2.31 16.58 -0.16
N GLY A 48 -1.42 16.02 -0.98
CA GLY A 48 0.00 16.26 -0.80
C GLY A 48 0.89 15.84 -1.95
N ARG A 49 2.19 15.91 -1.67
CA ARG A 49 3.28 15.52 -2.56
C ARG A 49 4.10 14.42 -1.90
N LEU A 50 4.18 13.28 -2.56
CA LEU A 50 5.06 12.18 -2.22
C LEU A 50 6.39 12.34 -2.97
N SER A 51 7.51 12.23 -2.25
CA SER A 51 8.86 12.37 -2.81
C SER A 51 9.84 11.41 -2.14
N VAL A 52 10.94 11.12 -2.84
CA VAL A 52 12.09 10.38 -2.30
C VAL A 52 13.08 11.37 -1.66
N TYR A 53 13.59 11.04 -0.48
CA TYR A 53 14.51 11.84 0.31
C TYR A 53 15.70 11.01 0.79
N ASN A 54 16.80 11.69 1.09
CA ASN A 54 17.91 11.09 1.83
C ASN A 54 17.57 10.92 3.32
N GLY A 55 18.05 9.81 3.89
CA GLY A 55 17.83 9.43 5.29
C GLY A 55 16.52 8.67 5.49
N THR A 56 16.11 8.60 6.76
CA THR A 56 15.10 7.64 7.18
C THR A 56 13.95 8.33 7.92
N PRO A 57 12.67 8.15 7.49
CA PRO A 57 12.23 7.41 6.32
C PRO A 57 12.60 8.12 5.00
N SER A 58 12.84 7.29 3.98
CA SER A 58 13.29 7.72 2.65
C SER A 58 12.14 8.20 1.77
N ILE A 59 10.91 7.74 2.01
CA ILE A 59 9.72 8.27 1.35
C ILE A 59 9.01 9.21 2.31
N ARG A 60 8.69 10.42 1.84
CA ARG A 60 7.97 11.40 2.66
C ARG A 60 6.81 12.00 1.90
N LEU A 61 5.71 12.20 2.61
CA LEU A 61 4.52 12.88 2.16
C LEU A 61 4.50 14.29 2.75
N TRP A 62 4.52 15.29 1.88
CA TRP A 62 4.33 16.69 2.25
C TRP A 62 2.86 17.08 2.02
N PRO A 63 2.07 17.33 3.07
CA PRO A 63 0.75 17.92 2.93
C PRO A 63 0.86 19.33 2.36
N ILE A 64 0.11 19.62 1.30
CA ILE A 64 0.13 20.94 0.67
C ILE A 64 -0.41 21.99 1.64
N GLY A 65 0.25 23.16 1.69
CA GLY A 65 -0.08 24.23 2.63
C GLY A 65 0.45 24.02 4.05
N SER A 66 1.22 22.95 4.31
CA SER A 66 1.83 22.67 5.60
C SER A 66 3.34 22.89 5.58
N LYS A 67 3.95 23.10 6.75
CA LYS A 67 5.42 23.02 6.93
C LYS A 67 5.88 21.65 7.43
N ARG A 68 4.94 20.73 7.71
CA ARG A 68 5.22 19.42 8.31
C ARG A 68 5.39 18.34 7.25
N LEU A 69 6.46 17.56 7.32
CA LEU A 69 6.62 16.33 6.55
C LEU A 69 6.09 15.13 7.34
N LEU A 70 5.52 14.17 6.63
CA LEU A 70 5.13 12.87 7.14
C LEU A 70 6.09 11.82 6.56
N GLY A 71 6.72 11.01 7.39
CA GLY A 71 7.59 9.91 6.96
C GLY A 71 6.78 8.64 6.72
N VAL A 72 6.93 8.02 5.55
CA VAL A 72 6.20 6.80 5.19
C VAL A 72 7.00 5.59 5.64
N LEU A 73 6.38 4.74 6.47
CA LEU A 73 6.91 3.44 6.86
C LEU A 73 6.19 2.31 6.13
N ASP A 74 6.87 1.16 6.09
CA ASP A 74 6.36 -0.04 5.43
C ASP A 74 5.05 -0.50 6.08
N PRO A 75 4.07 -1.01 5.33
CA PRO A 75 2.82 -1.50 5.90
C PRO A 75 2.96 -2.77 6.76
N THR A 76 3.99 -3.58 6.54
CA THR A 76 4.24 -4.84 7.24
C THR A 76 5.39 -4.78 8.25
N ASP A 77 6.35 -3.88 8.05
CA ASP A 77 7.47 -3.74 8.98
C ASP A 77 7.03 -2.94 10.22
N ILE A 78 7.02 -3.61 11.37
CA ILE A 78 6.78 -3.01 12.69
C ILE A 78 8.12 -2.84 13.43
N SER A 79 9.22 -3.35 12.87
CA SER A 79 10.54 -3.18 13.47
C SER A 79 10.94 -1.71 13.45
N SER A 80 11.72 -1.30 14.47
CA SER A 80 12.28 0.04 14.55
C SER A 80 13.38 0.31 13.53
N VAL A 81 13.68 -0.64 12.63
CA VAL A 81 14.70 -0.53 11.59
C VAL A 81 14.04 0.06 10.36
N PRO A 82 14.21 1.36 10.07
CA PRO A 82 13.33 1.96 9.09
C PRO A 82 14.00 1.86 7.70
N GLY A 83 13.39 1.05 6.84
CA GLY A 83 13.82 0.79 5.45
C GLY A 83 13.09 1.63 4.40
N ARG A 84 13.19 1.22 3.13
CA ARG A 84 12.28 1.73 2.08
C ARG A 84 10.92 1.05 2.25
N PRO A 85 9.83 1.81 2.42
CA PRO A 85 8.50 1.21 2.55
C PRO A 85 8.07 0.52 1.25
N VAL A 86 7.36 -0.59 1.36
CA VAL A 86 6.54 -1.13 0.28
C VAL A 86 5.36 -0.19 0.04
N LEU A 87 5.30 0.39 -1.16
CA LEU A 87 4.23 1.29 -1.60
C LEU A 87 3.20 0.52 -2.42
N PRO A 88 1.93 0.97 -2.46
CA PRO A 88 0.96 0.51 -3.44
C PRO A 88 1.51 0.59 -4.87
N ASP A 89 1.19 -0.40 -5.71
CA ASP A 89 1.82 -0.57 -7.04
C ASP A 89 1.63 0.65 -7.96
N ASP A 90 0.45 1.28 -7.90
CA ASP A 90 0.10 2.47 -8.67
C ASP A 90 0.93 3.70 -8.31
N ILE A 91 1.48 3.74 -7.11
CA ILE A 91 2.39 4.78 -6.61
C ILE A 91 3.84 4.35 -6.88
N LYS A 92 4.19 3.09 -6.61
CA LYS A 92 5.54 2.54 -6.75
C LYS A 92 6.12 2.75 -8.15
N GLN A 93 5.29 2.62 -9.19
CA GLN A 93 5.72 2.78 -10.58
C GLN A 93 5.93 4.25 -11.01
N LYS A 94 5.40 5.20 -10.22
CA LYS A 94 5.38 6.64 -10.56
C LYS A 94 6.39 7.46 -9.77
N LEU A 95 6.91 6.90 -8.68
CA LEU A 95 7.79 7.58 -7.74
C LEU A 95 9.23 7.14 -7.93
N ASP A 96 10.12 8.09 -8.18
CA ASP A 96 11.57 7.87 -8.22
C ASP A 96 12.32 9.14 -7.76
N TRP A 97 13.65 9.13 -7.78
CA TRP A 97 14.47 10.27 -7.33
C TRP A 97 14.27 11.56 -8.14
N ASN A 98 13.75 11.44 -9.36
CA ASN A 98 13.50 12.56 -10.26
C ASN A 98 12.01 12.86 -10.42
N LYS A 99 11.12 12.12 -9.73
CA LYS A 99 9.67 12.23 -9.89
C LYS A 99 8.99 12.35 -8.54
N ASP A 100 8.22 13.42 -8.40
CA ASP A 100 7.24 13.58 -7.33
C ASP A 100 5.87 13.06 -7.78
N VAL A 101 5.12 12.49 -6.84
CA VAL A 101 3.71 12.11 -7.06
C VAL A 101 2.82 13.01 -6.22
N PHE A 102 1.98 13.81 -6.88
CA PHE A 102 0.95 14.62 -6.25
C PHE A 102 -0.38 13.87 -6.26
N GLY A 103 -1.18 14.02 -5.21
CA GLY A 103 -2.50 13.40 -5.17
C GLY A 103 -3.14 13.42 -3.80
N ASP A 104 -4.20 12.63 -3.66
CA ASP A 104 -4.92 12.41 -2.41
C ASP A 104 -4.55 11.04 -1.86
N PHE A 105 -3.95 11.04 -0.66
CA PHE A 105 -3.41 9.85 -0.04
C PHE A 105 -4.22 9.48 1.20
N PHE A 106 -4.62 8.22 1.31
CA PHE A 106 -5.22 7.69 2.54
C PHE A 106 -4.12 7.08 3.42
N VAL A 107 -3.96 7.61 4.63
CA VAL A 107 -2.84 7.26 5.53
C VAL A 107 -3.31 6.94 6.93
N CYS A 108 -2.57 6.09 7.63
CA CYS A 108 -2.79 5.78 9.04
C CYS A 108 -1.62 6.29 9.90
N PRO A 109 -1.88 7.03 10.99
CA PRO A 109 -0.81 7.56 11.83
C PRO A 109 -0.17 6.46 12.69
N LEU A 110 1.16 6.31 12.61
CA LEU A 110 1.95 5.39 13.42
C LEU A 110 2.61 6.07 14.63
N SER A 111 2.65 7.41 14.61
CA SER A 111 3.06 8.22 15.76
C SER A 111 2.15 9.42 15.95
N ARG A 112 2.10 9.90 17.20
CA ARG A 112 1.36 11.11 17.55
C ARG A 112 2.04 12.34 16.95
N LYS A 113 1.23 13.34 16.59
CA LYS A 113 1.75 14.63 16.14
C LYS A 113 2.50 15.31 17.30
N GLN A 114 3.76 15.67 17.05
CA GLN A 114 4.62 16.38 18.01
C GLN A 114 5.39 17.49 17.31
N PRO A 115 5.46 18.72 17.85
CA PRO A 115 6.31 19.78 17.32
C PRO A 115 7.77 19.35 17.20
N GLY A 116 8.47 19.80 16.16
CA GLY A 116 9.88 19.48 15.92
C GLY A 116 10.19 18.04 15.50
N ARG A 117 9.24 17.11 15.60
CA ARG A 117 9.41 15.71 15.16
C ARG A 117 8.61 15.41 13.91
N MET A 118 9.23 14.69 12.97
CA MET A 118 8.54 14.12 11.81
C MET A 118 7.54 13.06 12.30
N GLN A 119 6.30 13.16 11.83
CA GLN A 119 5.29 12.14 12.11
C GLN A 119 5.45 10.98 11.14
N THR A 120 5.46 9.76 11.66
CA THR A 120 5.45 8.54 10.85
C THR A 120 4.02 8.10 10.54
N ILE A 121 3.81 7.65 9.32
CA ILE A 121 2.54 7.16 8.81
C ILE A 121 2.75 5.88 7.99
N CYS A 122 1.70 5.10 7.86
CA CYS A 122 1.57 4.05 6.85
C CYS A 122 0.72 4.59 5.70
N LEU A 123 1.17 4.39 4.46
CA LEU A 123 0.47 4.81 3.24
C LEU A 123 -0.37 3.66 2.69
N ASP A 124 -1.70 3.78 2.77
CA ASP A 124 -2.64 2.69 2.44
C ASP A 124 -3.01 2.72 0.95
N SER A 125 -3.30 3.92 0.40
CA SER A 125 -3.66 4.09 -1.01
C SER A 125 -3.50 5.54 -1.48
N GLY A 126 -3.53 5.73 -2.81
CA GLY A 126 -3.52 7.03 -3.46
C GLY A 126 -4.60 7.16 -4.53
N LYS A 127 -5.09 8.39 -4.74
CA LYS A 127 -6.04 8.77 -5.79
C LYS A 127 -5.64 10.09 -6.42
N HIS A 128 -6.15 10.36 -7.62
CA HIS A 128 -5.85 11.57 -8.40
C HIS A 128 -4.35 11.82 -8.55
N LEU A 129 -3.62 10.75 -8.85
CA LEU A 129 -2.16 10.75 -8.88
C LEU A 129 -1.64 11.46 -10.14
N ASN A 130 -0.85 12.50 -9.93
CA ASN A 130 -0.21 13.30 -10.97
C ASN A 130 1.30 13.31 -10.74
N VAL A 131 2.06 12.89 -11.75
CA VAL A 131 3.52 12.83 -11.69
C VAL A 131 4.11 14.17 -12.10
N ARG A 132 5.10 14.66 -11.37
CA ARG A 132 5.92 15.81 -11.77
C ARG A 132 7.39 15.46 -11.74
N GLU A 133 8.05 15.66 -12.86
CA GLU A 133 9.49 15.51 -12.96
C GLU A 133 10.22 16.74 -12.39
N HIS A 134 11.29 16.49 -11.66
CA HIS A 134 12.27 17.49 -11.31
C HIS A 134 13.16 17.67 -12.53
N LYS A 135 13.16 18.87 -13.12
CA LYS A 135 14.31 19.23 -13.97
C LYS A 135 15.51 19.26 -13.05
N MET A 136 16.46 18.34 -13.22
CA MET A 136 17.77 18.49 -12.59
C MET A 136 18.33 19.84 -13.06
N VAL A 137 18.30 20.83 -12.18
CA VAL A 137 19.04 22.06 -12.40
C VAL A 137 20.49 21.65 -12.19
N ASN A 138 21.22 21.41 -13.27
CA ASN A 138 22.68 21.30 -13.23
C ASN A 138 23.18 22.56 -12.49
N ARG A 139 23.71 22.35 -11.29
CA ARG A 139 24.40 23.37 -10.50
C ARG A 139 25.90 23.23 -10.71
#